data_AF-A0A7S2MNB9-F1
#
_entry.id   AF-A0A7S2MNB9-F1
#
_cell.length_a   1.000
_cell.length_b   1.000
_cell.length_c   1.000
_cell.angle_alpha   90.00
_cell.angle_beta   90.00
_cell.angle_gamma   90.00
#
_symmetry.space_group_name_H-M   'P 1'
#
loop_
_entity.id
_entity.type
_entity.pdbx_description
1 polymer ?
#
loop_
_entity_poly.entity_id
_entity_poly.type
_entity_poly.pdbx_seq_one_letter_code
_entity_poly.pdbx_strand_id
1 'polypeptide(L)'
;VQQKGVIFINYNGNNPKFGQFDRHLISMWADSMKGCMPVRVSAIYILQIPTLFSVLANLFKCLLGARLAKRLRILPGPNENILKSLSKRGISKELLPREIGGGAEVDQQKWIETMMQAGK
;
A
#
# COMPACT_ATOMS: atom_id res chain seq x y z
N VAL A 1 0.12 -10.56 22.41
CA VAL A 1 -0.84 -9.77 21.61
C VAL A 1 -0.09 -8.73 20.81
N GLN A 2 -0.27 -8.65 19.48
CA GLN A 2 0.41 -7.68 18.61
C GLN A 2 0.02 -6.25 19.00
N GLN A 3 0.97 -5.44 19.49
CA GLN A 3 0.69 -4.08 19.99
C GLN A 3 0.66 -3.02 18.88
N LYS A 4 1.46 -3.21 17.82
CA LYS A 4 1.59 -2.27 16.69
C LYS A 4 0.96 -2.87 15.44
N GLY A 5 0.25 -2.04 14.67
CA GLY A 5 -0.33 -2.47 13.40
C GLY A 5 0.58 -2.23 12.20
N VAL A 6 0.22 -2.84 11.07
CA VAL A 6 0.97 -2.80 9.81
C VAL A 6 0.43 -1.71 8.91
N ILE A 7 1.33 -0.97 8.25
CA ILE A 7 0.99 0.00 7.20
C ILE A 7 1.34 -0.62 5.86
N PHE A 8 0.38 -0.63 4.95
CA PHE A 8 0.60 -1.06 3.57
C PHE A 8 0.78 0.17 2.69
N ILE A 9 1.86 0.23 1.93
CA ILE A 9 2.12 1.26 0.93
C ILE A 9 2.16 0.56 -0.43
N ASN A 10 1.13 0.79 -1.23
CA ASN A 10 1.07 0.32 -2.59
C ASN A 10 1.52 1.45 -3.52
N TYR A 11 2.60 1.20 -4.23
CA TYR A 11 3.12 2.05 -5.27
C TYR A 11 3.15 1.23 -6.55
N ASN A 12 2.30 1.60 -7.49
CA ASN A 12 2.39 1.12 -8.86
C ASN A 12 3.11 2.24 -9.60
N GLY A 13 4.27 1.97 -10.20
CA GLY A 13 5.11 3.00 -10.81
C GLY A 13 4.39 3.84 -11.88
N ASN A 14 5.13 4.71 -12.57
CA ASN A 14 4.60 5.84 -13.35
C ASN A 14 3.55 5.57 -14.46
N ASN A 15 2.98 4.37 -14.64
CA ASN A 15 1.88 4.16 -15.60
C ASN A 15 1.02 2.91 -15.32
N PRO A 16 0.11 2.91 -14.32
CA PRO A 16 -0.80 1.79 -14.11
C PRO A 16 -1.71 1.62 -15.34
N LYS A 17 -1.70 0.43 -15.95
CA LYS A 17 -2.55 0.14 -17.12
C LYS A 17 -3.93 -0.34 -16.65
N PHE A 18 -5.01 0.17 -17.26
CA PHE A 18 -6.38 -0.27 -16.93
C PHE A 18 -6.58 -1.79 -17.02
N GLY A 19 -5.91 -2.46 -17.97
CA GLY A 19 -5.95 -3.92 -18.11
C GLY A 19 -5.28 -4.73 -17.00
N GLN A 20 -4.53 -4.07 -16.09
CA GLN A 20 -3.97 -4.72 -14.89
C GLN A 20 -4.95 -4.74 -13.73
N PHE A 21 -6.13 -4.13 -13.88
CA PHE A 21 -7.17 -4.16 -12.87
C PHE A 21 -7.88 -5.51 -12.88
N ASP A 22 -7.50 -6.37 -11.96
CA ASP A 22 -8.15 -7.67 -11.75
C ASP A 22 -9.01 -7.62 -10.48
N ARG A 23 -10.33 -7.68 -10.67
CA ARG A 23 -11.31 -7.66 -9.56
C ARG A 23 -11.12 -8.85 -8.61
N HIS A 24 -10.75 -10.02 -9.12
CA HIS A 24 -10.55 -11.21 -8.32
C HIS A 24 -9.32 -11.05 -7.41
N LEU A 25 -8.20 -10.57 -7.95
CA LEU A 25 -7.01 -10.25 -7.15
C LEU A 25 -7.31 -9.22 -6.06
N ILE A 26 -8.10 -8.19 -6.38
CA ILE A 26 -8.48 -7.15 -5.41
C ILE A 26 -9.38 -7.71 -4.32
N SER A 27 -10.30 -8.63 -4.65
CA SER A 27 -11.13 -9.31 -3.66
C SER A 27 -10.28 -10.15 -2.72
N MET A 28 -9.38 -10.99 -3.26
CA MET A 28 -8.47 -11.82 -2.45
C MET A 28 -7.60 -10.96 -1.52
N TRP A 29 -7.08 -9.85 -2.04
CA TRP A 29 -6.31 -8.91 -1.25
C TRP A 29 -7.17 -8.25 -0.15
N ALA A 30 -8.39 -7.85 -0.46
CA ALA A 30 -9.32 -7.28 0.53
C ALA A 30 -9.68 -8.29 1.63
N ASP A 31 -9.92 -9.55 1.27
CA ASP A 31 -10.30 -10.60 2.22
C ASP A 31 -9.11 -10.98 3.13
N SER A 32 -7.90 -11.04 2.56
CA SER A 32 -6.65 -11.16 3.32
C SER A 32 -6.53 -10.10 4.43
N MET A 33 -6.95 -8.88 4.14
CA MET A 33 -6.88 -7.73 5.03
C MET A 33 -8.04 -7.65 6.04
N LYS A 34 -9.17 -8.30 5.78
CA LYS A 34 -10.36 -8.26 6.64
C LYS A 34 -10.28 -9.21 7.83
N GLY A 35 -9.45 -10.25 7.77
CA GLY A 35 -9.32 -11.18 8.88
C GLY A 35 -8.61 -12.49 8.58
N CYS A 36 -8.24 -12.78 7.32
CA CYS A 36 -7.48 -14.01 7.06
C CYS A 36 -6.05 -13.94 7.61
N MET A 37 -5.45 -12.75 7.63
CA MET A 37 -4.14 -12.55 8.27
C MET A 37 -4.31 -12.05 9.72
N PRO A 38 -3.58 -12.61 10.70
CA PRO A 38 -3.63 -12.19 12.10
C PRO A 38 -2.84 -10.88 12.33
N VAL A 39 -3.03 -9.89 11.47
CA VAL A 39 -2.34 -8.59 11.52
C VAL A 39 -3.34 -7.45 11.65
N ARG A 40 -3.05 -6.50 12.54
CA ARG A 40 -3.83 -5.26 12.62
C ARG A 40 -3.42 -4.31 11.50
N VAL A 41 -4.24 -4.14 10.47
CA VAL A 41 -4.01 -3.14 9.41
C VAL A 41 -4.18 -1.72 9.96
N SER A 42 -3.14 -0.92 10.12
CA SER A 42 -3.25 0.47 10.60
C SER A 42 -3.71 1.43 9.51
N ALA A 43 -3.09 1.36 8.33
CA ALA A 43 -3.38 2.22 7.19
C ALA A 43 -3.00 1.52 5.89
N ILE A 44 -3.68 1.90 4.81
CA ILE A 44 -3.38 1.49 3.45
C ILE A 44 -3.19 2.76 2.63
N TYR A 45 -2.01 2.97 2.07
CA TYR A 45 -1.73 4.06 1.14
C TYR A 45 -1.63 3.50 -0.27
N ILE A 46 -2.35 4.09 -1.21
CA ILE A 46 -2.13 3.85 -2.64
C ILE A 46 -1.61 5.14 -3.25
N LEU A 47 -0.41 5.08 -3.82
CA LEU A 47 0.37 6.21 -4.29
C LEU A 47 0.27 6.34 -5.81
N GLN A 48 0.47 7.57 -6.32
CA GLN A 48 0.61 7.86 -7.76
C GLN A 48 -0.50 7.34 -8.67
N ILE A 49 -1.73 7.23 -8.16
CA ILE A 49 -2.86 6.89 -9.01
C ILE A 49 -3.16 8.08 -9.95
N PRO A 50 -3.23 7.88 -11.29
CA PRO A 50 -3.67 8.92 -12.21
C PRO A 50 -5.09 9.36 -11.87
N THR A 51 -5.40 10.65 -11.97
CA THR A 51 -6.70 11.22 -11.51
C THR A 51 -7.93 10.52 -12.12
N LEU A 52 -7.80 9.95 -13.32
CA LEU A 52 -8.83 9.17 -14.00
C LEU A 52 -9.24 7.89 -13.25
N PHE A 53 -8.36 7.35 -12.42
CA PHE A 53 -8.59 6.15 -11.59
C PHE A 53 -9.26 6.47 -10.25
N SER A 54 -9.68 7.72 -10.02
CA SER A 54 -10.52 8.09 -8.87
C SER A 54 -11.83 7.31 -8.81
N VAL A 55 -12.37 6.85 -9.95
CA VAL A 55 -13.53 5.93 -9.99
C VAL A 55 -13.21 4.59 -9.34
N LEU A 56 -12.01 4.06 -9.56
CA LEU A 56 -11.59 2.81 -8.94
C LEU A 56 -11.45 2.94 -7.42
N ALA A 57 -11.16 4.12 -6.89
CA ALA A 57 -11.14 4.36 -5.45
C ALA A 57 -12.45 3.96 -4.76
N ASN A 58 -13.59 4.29 -5.37
CA ASN A 58 -14.90 3.96 -4.82
C ASN A 58 -15.16 2.46 -4.90
N LEU A 59 -14.77 1.81 -6.00
CA LEU A 59 -14.83 0.35 -6.15
C LEU A 59 -13.97 -0.35 -5.08
N PHE A 60 -12.73 0.10 -4.86
CA PHE A 60 -11.86 -0.42 -3.80
C PHE A 60 -12.49 -0.27 -2.41
N LYS A 61 -13.07 0.90 -2.10
CA LYS A 61 -13.75 1.12 -0.81
C LYS A 61 -14.94 0.18 -0.63
N CYS A 62 -15.74 -0.05 -1.66
CA CYS A 62 -16.86 -1.00 -1.60
C CYS A 62 -16.36 -2.42 -1.30
N LEU A 63 -15.32 -2.89 -2.00
CA LEU A 63 -14.77 -4.24 -1.80
C LEU A 63 -14.11 -4.42 -0.42
N LEU A 64 -13.44 -3.40 0.10
CA LEU A 64 -12.79 -3.42 1.41
C LEU A 64 -13.77 -3.40 2.59
N GLY A 65 -15.00 -2.93 2.37
CA GLY A 65 -16.00 -2.73 3.41
C GLY A 65 -15.69 -1.54 4.34
N ALA A 66 -16.68 -1.10 5.10
CA ALA A 66 -16.65 0.17 5.83
C ALA A 66 -15.46 0.33 6.80
N ARG A 67 -15.01 -0.76 7.43
CA ARG A 67 -13.90 -0.73 8.41
C ARG A 67 -12.55 -0.47 7.75
N LEU A 68 -12.20 -1.21 6.70
CA LEU A 68 -10.93 -1.04 5.99
C LEU A 68 -10.95 0.16 5.06
N ALA A 69 -12.10 0.49 4.46
CA ALA A 69 -12.26 1.69 3.65
C ALA A 69 -11.89 2.97 4.42
N LYS A 70 -12.20 3.05 5.72
CA LYS A 70 -11.77 4.16 6.60
C LYS A 70 -10.25 4.28 6.75
N ARG A 71 -9.50 3.20 6.52
CA ARG A 71 -8.04 3.10 6.61
C ARG A 71 -7.35 3.25 5.25
N LEU A 72 -8.10 3.21 4.16
CA LEU A 72 -7.61 3.46 2.80
C LEU A 72 -7.39 4.97 2.58
N ARG A 73 -6.22 5.31 2.04
CA ARG A 73 -5.80 6.66 1.65
C ARG A 73 -5.20 6.59 0.26
N ILE A 74 -5.76 7.35 -0.66
CA ILE A 74 -5.23 7.47 -2.02
C ILE A 74 -4.56 8.82 -2.11
N LEU A 75 -3.28 8.82 -2.47
CA LEU A 75 -2.46 10.01 -2.59
C LEU A 75 -2.14 10.21 -4.08
N PRO A 76 -3.00 10.96 -4.81
CA PRO A 76 -2.74 11.27 -6.21
C PRO A 76 -1.63 12.32 -6.35
N GLY A 77 -0.98 12.32 -7.50
CA GLY A 77 -0.03 13.38 -7.88
C GLY A 77 1.44 13.05 -7.60
N PRO A 78 2.32 14.07 -7.71
CA PRO A 78 3.77 13.88 -7.72
C PRO A 78 4.33 13.47 -6.35
N ASN A 79 5.52 12.84 -6.38
CA ASN A 79 6.21 12.29 -5.20
C ASN A 79 6.34 13.31 -4.05
N GLU A 80 6.62 14.57 -4.33
CA GLU A 80 6.78 15.59 -3.28
C GLU A 80 5.53 15.76 -2.40
N ASN A 81 4.34 15.73 -3.02
CA ASN A 81 3.08 15.86 -2.31
C ASN A 81 2.76 14.59 -1.50
N ILE A 82 3.16 13.43 -2.02
CA ILE A 82 3.07 12.14 -1.35
C ILE A 82 3.97 12.15 -0.09
N LEU A 83 5.24 12.52 -0.22
CA LEU A 83 6.20 12.57 0.88
C LEU A 83 5.75 13.53 1.98
N LYS A 84 5.28 14.74 1.63
CA LYS A 84 4.70 15.69 2.60
C LYS A 84 3.50 15.09 3.33
N SER A 85 2.62 14.38 2.61
CA SER A 85 1.42 13.76 3.19
C SER A 85 1.74 12.59 4.12
N LEU A 86 2.77 11.79 3.80
CA LEU A 86 3.23 10.67 4.62
C LEU A 86 3.99 11.17 5.86
N SER A 87 4.83 12.20 5.71
CA SER A 87 5.56 12.84 6.81
C SER A 87 4.62 13.43 7.87
N LYS A 88 3.55 14.13 7.45
CA LYS A 88 2.48 14.62 8.36
C LYS A 88 1.80 13.51 9.18
N ARG A 89 1.98 12.25 8.78
CA ARG A 89 1.41 11.07 9.44
C ARG A 89 2.45 10.25 10.20
N GLY A 90 3.65 10.80 10.38
CA GLY A 90 4.75 10.20 11.14
C GLY A 90 5.56 9.16 10.36
N ILE A 91 5.41 9.09 9.04
CA ILE A 91 6.22 8.18 8.20
C ILE A 91 7.43 8.97 7.70
N SER A 92 8.62 8.64 8.21
CA SER A 92 9.88 9.26 7.80
C SER A 92 10.20 8.94 6.35
N LYS A 93 10.74 9.94 5.63
CA LYS A 93 11.22 9.80 4.25
C LYS A 93 12.28 8.71 4.10
N GLU A 94 13.09 8.51 5.13
CA GLU A 94 14.17 7.51 5.14
C GLU A 94 13.67 6.07 5.10
N LEU A 95 12.44 5.83 5.58
CA LEU A 95 11.79 4.52 5.57
C LEU A 95 11.07 4.22 4.25
N LEU A 96 11.00 5.19 3.34
CA LEU A 96 10.30 5.07 2.08
C LEU A 96 11.25 4.65 0.96
N PRO A 97 10.78 3.86 -0.02
CA PRO A 97 11.59 3.45 -1.17
C PRO A 97 12.15 4.64 -1.96
N ARG A 98 13.38 4.51 -2.50
CA ARG A 98 14.01 5.54 -3.35
C ARG A 98 13.19 5.87 -4.59
N GLU A 99 12.46 4.90 -5.13
CA GLU A 99 11.61 5.02 -6.32
C GLU A 99 10.49 6.07 -6.13
N ILE A 100 10.07 6.29 -4.88
CA ILE A 100 9.07 7.31 -4.53
C ILE A 100 9.70 8.57 -3.92
N GLY A 101 11.00 8.74 -4.07
CA GLY A 101 11.78 9.84 -3.52
C GLY A 101 12.15 9.67 -2.04
N GLY A 102 12.08 8.45 -1.50
CA GLY A 102 12.52 8.12 -0.14
C GLY A 102 14.02 7.82 -0.04
N GLY A 103 14.46 7.33 1.12
CA GLY A 103 15.85 6.97 1.40
C GLY A 103 16.14 5.46 1.42
N ALA A 104 15.12 4.62 1.58
CA ALA A 104 15.27 3.18 1.75
C ALA A 104 15.53 2.50 0.40
N GLU A 105 16.53 1.62 0.40
CA GLU A 105 16.77 0.69 -0.69
C GLU A 105 15.88 -0.54 -0.51
N VAL A 106 15.08 -0.86 -1.53
CA VAL A 106 14.18 -2.02 -1.51
C VAL A 106 14.72 -3.08 -2.44
N ASP A 107 15.50 -4.00 -1.87
CA ASP A 107 15.94 -5.21 -2.56
C ASP A 107 14.99 -6.36 -2.22
N GLN A 108 14.01 -6.57 -3.10
CA GLN A 108 13.01 -7.61 -2.92
C GLN A 108 13.63 -9.01 -2.93
N GLN A 109 14.61 -9.26 -3.80
CA GLN A 109 15.21 -10.58 -3.97
C GLN A 109 15.98 -10.97 -2.71
N LYS A 110 16.83 -10.07 -2.22
CA LYS A 110 17.56 -10.25 -0.96
C LYS A 110 16.63 -10.43 0.23
N TRP A 111 15.50 -9.71 0.27
CA TRP A 111 14.51 -9.87 1.33
C TRP A 111 13.87 -11.26 1.32
N ILE A 112 13.47 -11.76 0.14
CA ILE A 112 12.90 -13.10 -0.02
C ILE A 112 13.92 -14.16 0.42
N GLU A 113 15.17 -14.06 -0.03
CA GLU A 113 16.23 -14.99 0.35
C GLU A 113 16.47 -15.00 1.86
N THR A 114 16.52 -13.83 2.48
CA THR A 114 16.66 -13.68 3.93
C THR A 114 15.51 -14.36 4.69
N MET A 115 14.27 -14.15 4.24
CA MET A 115 13.09 -14.75 4.87
C MET A 115 13.02 -16.27 4.68
N MET A 116 13.42 -16.78 3.51
CA MET A 116 13.49 -18.23 3.27
C MET A 116 14.56 -18.90 4.13
N GLN A 117 15.66 -18.21 4.44
CA GLN A 117 16.69 -18.72 5.34
C GLN A 117 16.25 -18.67 6.81
N ALA A 118 15.56 -17.61 7.24
CA ALA A 118 15.08 -17.44 8.61
C ALA A 118 13.88 -18.34 8.96
N GLY A 119 13.17 -18.84 7.96
CA GLY A 119 12.06 -19.79 8.12
C GLY A 119 12.47 -21.27 8.13
N LYS A 120 13.77 -21.57 8.06
CA LYS A 120 14.34 -22.89 8.35
C LYS A 120 14.76 -22.97 9.81
#